data_AF-A0A818PD50-F1
#
_entry.id   AF-A0A818PD50-F1
#
_cell.length_a   1.000
_cell.length_b   1.000
_cell.length_c   1.000
_cell.angle_alpha   90.00
_cell.angle_beta   90.00
_cell.angle_gamma   90.00
#
_symmetry.space_group_name_H-M   'P 1'
#
loop_
_entity.id
_entity.type
_entity.pdbx_description
1 polymer ?
#
loop_
_entity_poly.entity_id
_entity_poly.type
_entity_poly.pdbx_seq_one_letter_code
_entity_poly.pdbx_strand_id
1 'polypeptide(L)'
;MGHKKSRHAITPSLEHAVLRRITRATTFLPDEIQYFYYDFLKYTPNGYLTLDDFERLYQTLFRNGVSEKFAEYAFRAYDTNQ
;
A
#
# COMPACT_ATOMS: atom_id res chain seq x y z
N MET A 1 -12.40 -29.86 28.74
CA MET A 1 -12.68 -28.43 28.56
C MET A 1 -11.78 -27.93 27.44
N GLY A 2 -12.34 -27.66 26.25
CA GLY A 2 -11.56 -27.40 25.04
C GLY A 2 -11.16 -25.93 24.91
N HIS A 3 -9.87 -25.64 25.00
CA HIS A 3 -9.33 -24.34 24.60
C HIS A 3 -9.34 -24.25 23.07
N LYS A 4 -10.35 -23.60 22.49
CA LYS A 4 -10.31 -23.15 21.10
C LYS A 4 -9.21 -22.09 20.97
N LYS A 5 -8.02 -22.47 20.50
CA LYS A 5 -7.03 -21.50 20.02
C LYS A 5 -7.64 -20.78 18.82
N SER A 6 -8.04 -19.54 19.02
CA SER A 6 -8.41 -18.61 17.95
C SER A 6 -7.22 -18.51 16.99
N ARG A 7 -7.35 -19.10 15.80
CA ARG A 7 -6.44 -18.83 14.69
C ARG A 7 -6.76 -17.43 14.19
N HIS A 8 -6.23 -16.41 14.85
CA HIS A 8 -6.18 -15.08 14.23
C HIS A 8 -5.26 -15.22 13.02
N ALA A 9 -5.84 -15.14 11.82
CA ALA A 9 -5.05 -14.87 10.62
C ALA A 9 -4.21 -13.63 10.95
N ILE A 10 -2.89 -13.76 10.89
CA ILE A 10 -1.98 -12.64 11.15
C ILE A 10 -2.14 -11.71 9.95
N THR A 11 -3.06 -10.76 10.06
CA THR A 11 -3.19 -9.71 9.06
C THR A 11 -1.89 -8.90 9.09
N PRO A 12 -1.20 -8.70 7.96
CA PRO A 12 0.03 -7.93 7.95
C PRO A 12 -0.24 -6.51 8.44
N SER A 13 0.52 -6.08 9.44
CA SER A 13 0.36 -4.80 10.13
C SER A 13 1.65 -3.98 10.01
N LEU A 14 1.51 -2.67 9.84
CA LEU A 14 2.65 -1.76 9.81
C LEU A 14 3.29 -1.67 11.20
N GLU A 15 4.61 -1.55 11.24
CA GLU A 15 5.30 -1.28 12.50
C GLU A 15 4.80 0.05 13.10
N HIS A 16 4.59 0.08 14.41
CA HIS A 16 3.98 1.21 15.11
C HIS A 16 4.76 2.52 14.87
N ALA A 17 6.10 2.47 14.82
CA ALA A 17 6.92 3.64 14.53
C ALA A 17 6.65 4.22 13.13
N VAL A 18 6.52 3.34 12.13
CA VAL A 18 6.21 3.70 10.74
C VAL A 18 4.80 4.27 10.64
N LEU A 19 3.81 3.61 11.25
CA LEU A 19 2.42 4.06 11.25
C LEU A 19 2.31 5.48 11.82
N ARG A 20 2.90 5.75 12.99
CA ARG A 20 2.91 7.10 13.58
C ARG A 20 3.58 8.13 12.67
N ARG A 21 4.67 7.75 11.99
CA ARG A 21 5.37 8.66 11.06
C ARG A 21 4.45 9.05 9.91
N ILE A 22 3.78 8.08 9.29
CA ILE A 22 2.87 8.32 8.14
C ILE A 22 1.65 9.13 8.58
N THR A 23 1.05 8.80 9.74
CA THR A 23 -0.06 9.57 10.30
C THR A 23 0.30 11.03 10.55
N ARG A 24 1.53 11.33 11.01
CA ARG A 24 1.98 12.72 11.22
C ARG A 24 2.29 13.46 9.92
N ALA A 25 2.67 12.74 8.87
CA ALA A 25 3.04 13.29 7.58
C ALA A 25 1.85 13.45 6.62
N THR A 26 0.67 12.94 6.98
CA THR A 26 -0.52 12.93 6.13
C THR A 26 -1.76 13.33 6.93
N THR A 27 -2.90 13.42 6.26
CA THR A 27 -4.20 13.72 6.89
C THR A 27 -5.01 12.46 7.21
N PHE A 28 -4.44 11.27 7.03
CA PHE A 28 -5.13 9.99 7.22
C PHE A 28 -5.00 9.50 8.66
N LEU A 29 -6.06 8.83 9.13
CA LEU A 29 -6.09 8.15 10.41
C LEU A 29 -5.25 6.87 10.38
N PRO A 30 -4.76 6.39 11.55
CA PRO A 30 -3.99 5.15 11.63
C PRO A 30 -4.70 3.95 11.00
N ASP A 31 -6.01 3.82 11.21
CA ASP A 31 -6.79 2.70 10.69
C ASP A 31 -6.92 2.75 9.15
N GLU A 32 -7.02 3.95 8.57
CA GLU A 32 -7.04 4.14 7.11
C GLU A 32 -5.69 3.74 6.49
N ILE A 33 -4.58 4.17 7.11
CA ILE A 33 -3.23 3.80 6.66
C ILE A 33 -3.02 2.28 6.76
N GLN A 34 -3.50 1.66 7.83
CA GLN A 34 -3.42 0.22 8.03
C GLN A 34 -4.27 -0.55 7.00
N TYR A 35 -5.44 -0.01 6.64
CA TYR A 35 -6.27 -0.53 5.56
C TYR A 35 -5.58 -0.43 4.21
N PHE A 36 -4.99 0.73 3.87
CA PHE A 36 -4.24 0.89 2.62
C PHE A 36 -3.06 -0.07 2.51
N TYR A 37 -2.33 -0.29 3.61
CA TYR A 37 -1.24 -1.28 3.63
C TYR A 37 -1.73 -2.70 3.40
N TYR A 38 -2.86 -3.06 4.02
CA TYR A 38 -3.46 -4.37 3.84
C TYR A 38 -3.91 -4.60 2.39
N ASP A 39 -4.61 -3.64 1.78
CA ASP A 39 -5.01 -3.72 0.38
C ASP A 39 -3.78 -3.75 -0.54
N PHE A 40 -2.78 -2.90 -0.28
CA PHE A 40 -1.52 -2.90 -1.03
C PHE A 40 -0.89 -4.30 -1.08
N LEU A 41 -0.78 -5.00 0.05
CA LEU A 41 -0.19 -6.34 0.10
C LEU A 41 -1.04 -7.43 -0.57
N LYS A 42 -2.36 -7.25 -0.70
CA LYS A 42 -3.18 -8.18 -1.51
C LYS A 42 -2.81 -8.10 -2.98
N TYR A 43 -2.56 -6.88 -3.48
CA TYR A 43 -2.20 -6.65 -4.88
C TYR A 43 -0.69 -6.83 -5.13
N THR A 44 0.14 -6.71 -4.08
CA THR A 44 1.61 -6.83 -4.14
C THR A 44 2.15 -7.76 -3.04
N PRO A 45 1.95 -9.08 -3.15
CA PRO A 45 2.28 -10.02 -2.07
C PRO A 45 3.76 -10.03 -1.67
N ASN A 46 4.66 -9.65 -2.59
CA ASN A 46 6.10 -9.53 -2.36
C ASN A 46 6.53 -8.14 -1.85
N GLY A 47 5.61 -7.18 -1.77
CA GLY A 47 5.87 -5.80 -1.36
C GLY A 47 6.51 -4.90 -2.43
N TYR A 48 6.63 -5.39 -3.68
CA TYR A 48 7.22 -4.63 -4.79
C TYR A 48 6.16 -4.37 -5.86
N LEU A 49 6.24 -3.19 -6.48
CA LEU A 49 5.49 -2.85 -7.69
C LEU A 49 6.44 -2.81 -8.87
N THR A 50 6.06 -3.44 -9.98
CA THR A 50 6.64 -3.12 -11.28
C THR A 50 6.04 -1.82 -11.82
N LEU A 51 6.64 -1.24 -12.86
CA LEU A 51 6.06 -0.08 -13.54
C LEU A 51 4.62 -0.39 -14.02
N ASP A 52 4.40 -1.54 -14.65
CA ASP A 52 3.08 -1.98 -15.11
C ASP A 52 2.06 -2.08 -13.97
N ASP A 53 2.46 -2.60 -12.81
CA ASP A 53 1.58 -2.67 -11.63
C ASP A 53 1.23 -1.28 -11.10
N PHE A 54 2.23 -0.40 -11.07
CA PHE A 54 2.05 0.97 -10.65
C PHE A 54 1.12 1.72 -11.59
N GLU A 55 1.30 1.62 -12.92
CA GLU A 55 0.43 2.26 -13.91
C GLU A 55 -1.04 1.81 -13.77
N ARG A 56 -1.28 0.52 -13.59
CA ARG A 56 -2.64 -0.02 -13.34
C ARG A 56 -3.25 0.58 -12.08
N LEU A 57 -2.51 0.57 -10.96
CA LEU A 57 -2.97 1.17 -9.71
C LEU A 57 -3.24 2.66 -9.89
N TYR A 58 -2.33 3.37 -10.55
CA TYR A 58 -2.39 4.81 -10.77
C TYR A 58 -3.60 5.19 -11.61
N GLN A 59 -3.94 4.41 -12.65
CA GLN A 59 -5.16 4.58 -13.46
C GLN A 59 -6.44 4.50 -12.61
N THR A 60 -6.51 3.61 -11.61
CA THR A 60 -7.72 3.51 -10.76
C THR A 60 -7.99 4.77 -9.93
N LEU A 61 -6.98 5.59 -9.68
CA LEU A 61 -7.10 6.82 -8.91
C LEU A 61 -7.66 7.98 -9.76
N PHE A 62 -7.55 7.92 -11.08
CA PHE A 62 -7.99 8.98 -11.99
C PHE A 62 -9.16 8.51 -12.86
N ARG A 63 -10.36 9.02 -12.56
CA ARG A 63 -11.58 8.59 -13.26
C ARG A 63 -11.64 8.91 -14.77
N ASN A 64 -10.69 9.66 -15.36
CA ASN A 64 -10.67 10.03 -16.80
C ASN A 64 -9.30 10.58 -17.30
N GLY A 65 -8.16 10.26 -16.65
CA GLY A 65 -6.88 10.96 -16.89
C GLY A 65 -5.87 10.20 -17.76
N VAL A 66 -5.20 10.92 -18.68
CA VAL A 66 -4.01 10.46 -19.44
C VAL A 66 -2.86 10.25 -18.45
N SER A 67 -2.84 9.09 -17.80
CA SER A 67 -2.03 8.86 -16.60
C SER A 67 -0.76 8.07 -16.86
N GLU A 68 -0.61 7.39 -18.00
CA GLU A 68 0.58 6.56 -18.31
C GLU A 68 1.89 7.37 -18.24
N LYS A 69 2.00 8.47 -18.99
CA LYS A 69 3.23 9.28 -18.97
C LYS A 69 3.55 9.85 -17.59
N PHE A 70 2.54 10.24 -16.81
CA PHE A 70 2.78 10.79 -15.48
C PHE A 70 3.09 9.70 -14.45
N ALA A 71 2.46 8.53 -14.58
CA ALA A 71 2.75 7.35 -13.77
C ALA A 71 4.19 6.91 -13.95
N GLU A 72 4.72 6.91 -15.17
CA GLU A 72 6.13 6.61 -15.42
C GLU A 72 7.08 7.60 -14.73
N TYR A 73 6.81 8.91 -14.83
CA TYR A 73 7.62 9.92 -14.12
C TYR A 73 7.54 9.77 -12.61
N ALA A 74 6.34 9.55 -12.07
CA ALA A 74 6.14 9.34 -10.64
C ALA A 74 6.86 8.07 -10.17
N PHE A 75 6.74 6.96 -10.91
CA PHE A 75 7.41 5.71 -10.58
C PHE A 75 8.92 5.91 -10.52
N ARG A 76 9.53 6.52 -11.54
CA ARG A 76 10.98 6.80 -11.56
C ARG A 76 11.45 7.71 -10.44
N ALA A 77 10.60 8.60 -9.93
CA ALA A 77 10.94 9.47 -8.80
C ALA A 77 10.97 8.74 -7.45
N TYR A 78 10.27 7.60 -7.34
CA TYR A 78 10.15 6.82 -6.10
C TYR A 78 10.75 5.40 -6.18
N ASP A 79 11.19 4.95 -7.36
CA ASP A 79 11.85 3.66 -7.56
C ASP A 79 13.24 3.64 -6.90
N THR A 80 13.39 2.76 -5.91
CA THR A 80 14.63 2.59 -5.15
C THR A 80 15.54 1.49 -5.70
N ASN A 81 15.11 0.75 -6.74
CA ASN A 81 15.79 -0.43 -7.29
C ASN A 81 16.47 -0.18 -8.65
N GLN A 82 16.94 1.04 -8.92
CA GLN A 82 17.62 1.39 -10.17
C GLN A 82 18.76 0.43 -10.56
#